data_AF-A0A497AK09-F1
#
_entry.id   AF-A0A497AK09-F1
#
_cell.length_a   1.000
_cell.length_b   1.000
_cell.length_c   1.000
_cell.angle_alpha   90.00
_cell.angle_beta   90.00
_cell.angle_gamma   90.00
#
_symmetry.space_group_name_H-M   'P 1'
#
loop_
_entity.id
_entity.type
_entity.pdbx_description
1 polymer ?
#
loop_
_entity_poly.entity_id
_entity_poly.type
_entity_poly.pdbx_seq_one_letter_code
_entity_poly.pdbx_strand_id
1 'polypeptide(L)'
;MGLIAGIIVVTCTETIGTKWFGITAWGRWPWTIHSAGWGIIFNFGIAVIVSAITQNAEARAKRQKFHDFLEEHAGLPASKKALIPVAWIIVLVWFMFAQGPGAVLGNTIFGNPTDASTWLFGMPSIWLWQIIWWFLGVCMMWFLAYKMKMSAIPDKEIQVLVEDIGDVRKA
;
A
#
# COMPACT_ATOMS: atom_id res chain seq x y z
N MET A 1 16.22 -0.69 -13.96
CA MET A 1 16.32 0.77 -14.18
C MET A 1 15.77 1.57 -13.01
N GLY A 2 14.47 1.46 -12.68
CA GLY A 2 13.88 2.17 -11.54
C GLY A 2 14.62 1.95 -10.22
N LEU A 3 14.85 0.70 -9.83
CA LEU A 3 15.57 0.38 -8.59
C LEU A 3 16.96 1.03 -8.49
N ILE A 4 17.74 0.97 -9.57
CA ILE A 4 19.08 1.55 -9.63
C ILE A 4 19.01 3.08 -9.47
N ALA A 5 18.10 3.73 -10.21
CA ALA A 5 17.87 5.17 -10.09
C ALA A 5 17.45 5.57 -8.67
N GLY A 6 16.56 4.79 -8.05
CA GLY A 6 16.14 4.99 -6.67
C GLY A 6 17.30 4.91 -5.69
N ILE A 7 18.14 3.87 -5.77
CA ILE A 7 19.31 3.71 -4.88
C ILE A 7 20.30 4.85 -5.03
N ILE A 8 20.59 5.28 -6.27
CA ILE A 8 21.48 6.43 -6.54
C ILE A 8 20.92 7.68 -5.87
N VAL A 9 19.62 7.95 -6.04
CA VAL A 9 18.97 9.13 -5.48
C VAL A 9 18.93 9.10 -3.95
N VAL A 10 18.64 7.95 -3.33
CA VAL A 10 18.73 7.79 -1.87
C VAL A 10 20.14 8.15 -1.41
N THR A 11 21.16 7.63 -2.09
CA THR A 11 22.57 7.88 -1.76
C THR A 11 22.91 9.37 -1.85
N CYS A 12 22.47 10.05 -2.91
CA CYS A 12 22.71 11.48 -3.15
C CYS A 12 21.91 12.43 -2.23
N THR A 13 20.79 11.97 -1.64
CA THR A 13 19.92 12.78 -0.76
C THR A 13 20.14 12.49 0.72
N GLU A 14 21.06 11.58 1.04
CA GLU A 14 21.44 11.20 2.39
C GLU A 14 22.82 11.77 2.76
N THR A 15 23.23 11.58 4.02
CA THR A 15 24.55 12.00 4.51
C THR A 15 25.73 11.45 3.70
N ILE A 16 25.57 10.31 3.03
CA ILE A 16 26.58 9.76 2.12
C ILE A 16 26.80 10.74 0.94
N GLY A 17 25.72 11.25 0.33
CA GLY A 17 25.76 12.25 -0.73
C GLY A 17 26.50 13.53 -0.34
N THR A 18 26.22 14.05 0.85
CA THR A 18 26.84 15.31 1.31
C THR A 18 28.28 15.13 1.80
N LYS A 19 28.57 14.04 2.51
CA LYS A 19 29.89 13.84 3.15
C LYS A 19 30.90 13.10 2.28
N TRP A 20 30.47 12.09 1.53
CA TRP A 20 31.38 11.25 0.74
C TRP A 20 31.48 11.76 -0.70
N PHE A 21 30.35 12.19 -1.28
CA PHE A 21 30.30 12.70 -2.65
C PHE A 21 30.37 14.23 -2.73
N GLY A 22 30.43 14.93 -1.60
CA GLY A 22 30.64 16.39 -1.54
C GLY A 22 29.50 17.22 -2.16
N ILE A 23 28.28 16.68 -2.25
CA ILE A 23 27.15 17.36 -2.87
C ILE A 23 26.69 18.52 -1.97
N THR A 24 26.88 19.76 -2.42
CA THR A 24 26.50 20.99 -1.69
C THR A 24 25.21 21.64 -2.20
N ALA A 25 24.69 21.19 -3.35
CA ALA A 25 23.56 21.84 -4.02
C ALA A 25 22.23 21.77 -3.25
N TRP A 26 22.02 20.76 -2.39
CA TRP A 26 20.73 20.56 -1.69
C TRP A 26 20.83 19.95 -0.28
N GLY A 27 22.01 19.58 0.20
CA GLY A 27 22.19 19.05 1.56
C GLY A 27 21.49 17.70 1.81
N ARG A 28 21.31 17.36 3.09
CA ARG A 28 20.60 16.13 3.52
C ARG A 28 19.08 16.39 3.50
N TRP A 29 18.32 15.47 2.92
CA TRP A 29 16.85 15.53 2.82
C TRP A 29 16.33 16.83 2.19
N PRO A 30 16.55 17.00 0.87
CA PRO A 30 16.01 18.13 0.14
C PRO A 30 14.51 18.27 0.36
N TRP A 31 14.05 19.50 0.58
CA TRP A 31 12.65 19.83 0.88
C TRP A 31 12.08 19.10 2.10
N THR A 32 12.93 18.68 3.04
CA THR A 32 12.53 17.94 4.25
C THR A 32 11.89 16.58 3.94
N ILE A 33 12.06 16.07 2.72
CA ILE A 33 11.61 14.74 2.33
C ILE A 33 12.74 13.77 2.65
N HIS A 34 12.42 12.75 3.47
CA HIS A 34 13.37 11.70 3.80
C HIS A 34 13.92 11.03 2.53
N SER A 35 15.19 10.62 2.56
CA SER A 35 15.89 10.05 1.39
C SER A 35 15.15 8.86 0.77
N ALA A 36 14.50 8.01 1.56
CA ALA A 36 13.66 6.93 1.05
C ALA A 36 12.48 7.43 0.20
N GLY A 37 11.88 8.57 0.53
CA GLY A 37 10.82 9.20 -0.26
C GLY A 37 11.31 9.59 -1.65
N TRP A 38 12.49 10.22 -1.73
CA TRP A 38 13.15 10.52 -3.00
C TRP A 38 13.49 9.25 -3.81
N GLY A 39 13.97 8.21 -3.12
CA GLY A 39 14.22 6.90 -3.73
C GLY A 39 12.98 6.31 -4.38
N ILE A 40 11.84 6.35 -3.70
CA ILE A 40 10.55 5.86 -4.23
C ILE A 40 10.12 6.69 -5.45
N ILE A 41 10.18 8.03 -5.37
CA ILE A 41 9.78 8.92 -6.46
C ILE A 41 10.56 8.60 -7.74
N PHE A 42 11.89 8.52 -7.67
CA PHE A 42 12.71 8.26 -8.85
C PHE A 42 12.66 6.81 -9.30
N ASN A 43 12.55 5.86 -8.39
CA ASN A 43 12.36 4.45 -8.75
C ASN A 43 11.08 4.29 -9.56
N PHE A 44 9.95 4.70 -8.98
CA PHE A 44 8.65 4.55 -9.59
C PHE A 44 8.53 5.40 -10.86
N GLY A 45 8.97 6.65 -10.83
CA GLY A 45 8.94 7.55 -11.98
C GLY A 45 9.70 6.98 -13.19
N ILE A 46 10.94 6.52 -12.99
CA ILE A 46 11.71 5.90 -14.07
C ILE A 46 11.09 4.58 -14.51
N ALA A 47 10.60 3.75 -13.58
CA ALA A 47 9.92 2.50 -13.93
C ALA A 47 8.68 2.78 -14.81
N VAL A 48 7.89 3.80 -14.49
CA VAL A 48 6.72 4.21 -15.28
C VAL A 48 7.12 4.73 -16.65
N ILE A 49 8.11 5.63 -16.73
CA ILE A 49 8.58 6.19 -18.01
C ILE A 49 9.12 5.08 -18.91
N VAL A 50 10.02 4.24 -18.40
CA VAL A 50 10.59 3.12 -19.15
C VAL A 50 9.48 2.16 -19.58
N SER A 51 8.56 1.83 -18.67
CA SER A 51 7.40 0.99 -19.00
C SER A 51 6.57 1.61 -20.12
N ALA A 52 6.29 2.91 -20.08
CA ALA A 52 5.48 3.60 -21.09
C ALA A 52 6.13 3.58 -22.48
N ILE A 53 7.45 3.77 -22.58
CA ILE A 53 8.16 3.77 -23.87
C ILE A 53 8.52 2.37 -24.40
N THR A 54 8.49 1.34 -23.54
CA THR A 54 8.82 -0.05 -23.91
C THR A 54 7.60 -0.96 -24.05
N GLN A 55 6.40 -0.39 -24.11
CA GLN A 55 5.17 -1.15 -24.27
C GLN A 55 5.19 -1.99 -25.57
N ASN A 56 4.82 -3.26 -25.45
CA ASN A 56 4.64 -4.17 -26.58
C ASN A 56 3.18 -4.68 -26.58
N ALA A 57 2.50 -4.54 -27.72
CA ALA A 57 1.09 -4.88 -27.88
C ALA A 57 0.80 -6.38 -27.67
N GLU A 58 1.67 -7.26 -28.17
CA GLU A 58 1.53 -8.72 -28.01
C GLU A 58 1.73 -9.12 -26.55
N ALA A 59 2.77 -8.57 -25.90
CA ALA A 59 3.01 -8.81 -24.47
C ALA A 59 1.88 -8.28 -23.59
N ARG A 60 1.28 -7.13 -23.96
CA ARG A 60 0.11 -6.57 -23.28
C ARG A 60 -1.11 -7.46 -23.47
N ALA A 61 -1.39 -7.93 -24.68
CA ALA A 61 -2.49 -8.84 -24.96
C ALA A 61 -2.37 -10.14 -24.15
N LYS A 62 -1.16 -10.70 -24.02
CA LYS A 62 -0.91 -11.86 -23.17
C LYS A 62 -1.25 -11.61 -21.71
N ARG A 63 -0.86 -10.46 -21.14
CA ARG A 63 -1.19 -10.08 -19.75
C ARG A 63 -2.69 -9.85 -19.57
N GLN A 64 -3.34 -9.22 -20.56
CA GLN A 64 -4.77 -8.94 -20.51
C GLN A 64 -5.59 -10.23 -20.36
N LYS A 65 -5.22 -11.31 -21.05
CA LYS A 65 -5.89 -12.62 -20.88
C LYS A 65 -5.93 -13.10 -19.42
N PHE A 66 -4.85 -12.89 -18.66
CA PHE A 66 -4.84 -13.23 -17.23
C PHE A 66 -5.75 -12.30 -16.42
N HIS A 67 -5.76 -11.00 -16.73
CA HIS A 67 -6.64 -10.04 -16.06
C HIS A 67 -8.12 -10.33 -16.35
N ASP A 68 -8.47 -10.64 -17.59
CA ASP A 68 -9.82 -10.99 -18.00
C ASP A 68 -10.28 -12.27 -17.27
N PHE A 69 -9.42 -13.29 -17.20
CA PHE A 69 -9.69 -14.51 -16.44
C PHE A 69 -9.95 -14.23 -14.95
N LEU A 70 -9.10 -13.40 -14.31
CA LEU A 70 -9.27 -13.01 -12.91
C LEU A 70 -10.52 -12.17 -12.69
N GLU A 71 -10.87 -11.26 -13.60
CA GLU A 71 -12.11 -10.49 -13.52
C GLU A 71 -13.34 -11.38 -13.66
N GLU A 72 -13.29 -12.39 -14.53
CA GLU A 72 -14.40 -13.31 -14.74
C GLU A 72 -14.67 -14.22 -13.52
N HIS A 73 -13.61 -14.70 -12.86
CA HIS A 73 -13.74 -15.69 -11.78
C HIS A 73 -13.71 -15.06 -10.39
N ALA A 74 -12.89 -14.01 -10.17
CA ALA A 74 -12.69 -13.37 -8.88
C ALA A 74 -13.16 -11.90 -8.85
N GLY A 75 -13.82 -11.42 -9.90
CA GLY A 75 -14.30 -10.05 -9.98
C GLY A 75 -15.40 -9.73 -8.98
N LEU A 76 -15.42 -8.48 -8.54
CA LEU A 76 -16.48 -7.97 -7.67
C LEU A 76 -17.80 -7.83 -8.47
N PRO A 77 -18.94 -8.31 -7.97
CA PRO A 77 -20.24 -8.14 -8.63
C PRO A 77 -20.55 -6.68 -8.92
N ALA A 78 -21.24 -6.39 -10.04
CA ALA A 78 -21.57 -5.03 -10.47
C ALA A 78 -22.26 -4.20 -9.38
N SER A 79 -23.15 -4.82 -8.60
CA SER A 79 -23.86 -4.19 -7.47
C SER A 79 -22.94 -3.68 -6.35
N LYS A 80 -21.74 -4.25 -6.22
CA LYS A 80 -20.74 -3.88 -5.22
C LYS A 80 -19.62 -3.00 -5.78
N LYS A 81 -19.47 -2.86 -7.11
CA LYS A 81 -18.42 -2.01 -7.71
C LYS A 81 -18.52 -0.55 -7.26
N ALA A 82 -19.72 -0.06 -6.91
CA ALA A 82 -19.94 1.26 -6.31
C ALA A 82 -19.26 1.45 -4.93
N LEU A 83 -18.88 0.37 -4.25
CA LEU A 83 -18.18 0.42 -2.95
C LEU A 83 -16.67 0.58 -3.09
N ILE A 84 -16.10 0.49 -4.29
CA ILE A 84 -14.65 0.62 -4.51
C ILE A 84 -14.12 1.98 -4.03
N PRO A 85 -14.73 3.14 -4.36
CA PRO A 85 -14.28 4.43 -3.84
C PRO A 85 -14.37 4.49 -2.31
N VAL A 86 -15.42 3.91 -1.73
CA VAL A 86 -15.61 3.85 -0.28
C VAL A 86 -14.49 3.04 0.38
N ALA A 87 -14.12 1.89 -0.19
CA ALA A 87 -13.01 1.08 0.29
C ALA A 87 -11.69 1.87 0.29
N TRP A 88 -11.40 2.60 -0.78
CA TRP A 88 -10.23 3.48 -0.85
C TRP A 88 -10.24 4.57 0.21
N ILE A 89 -11.38 5.26 0.38
CA ILE A 89 -11.51 6.30 1.41
C ILE A 89 -11.27 5.72 2.79
N ILE A 90 -11.88 4.58 3.13
CA ILE A 90 -11.70 3.92 4.43
C ILE A 90 -10.22 3.59 4.66
N VAL A 91 -9.54 2.97 3.69
CA VAL A 91 -8.12 2.60 3.79
C VAL A 91 -7.25 3.84 3.96
N LEU A 92 -7.46 4.88 3.14
CA LEU A 92 -6.67 6.10 3.19
C LEU A 92 -6.86 6.85 4.51
N VAL A 93 -8.11 6.99 4.98
CA VAL A 93 -8.42 7.60 6.28
C VAL A 93 -7.78 6.78 7.40
N TRP A 94 -7.92 5.46 7.38
CA TRP A 94 -7.32 4.60 8.39
C TRP A 94 -5.79 4.77 8.42
N PHE A 95 -5.10 4.68 7.28
CA PHE A 95 -3.65 4.90 7.25
C PHE A 95 -3.26 6.32 7.69
N MET A 96 -4.03 7.34 7.31
CA MET A 96 -3.75 8.73 7.67
C MET A 96 -3.79 8.98 9.18
N PHE A 97 -4.77 8.41 9.88
CA PHE A 97 -5.00 8.70 11.30
C PHE A 97 -4.48 7.63 12.27
N ALA A 98 -4.43 6.37 11.85
CA ALA A 98 -3.89 5.30 12.69
C ALA A 98 -2.34 5.36 12.73
N GLN A 99 -1.70 5.52 11.57
CA GLN A 99 -0.24 5.42 11.42
C GLN A 99 0.41 6.69 10.84
N GLY A 100 -0.35 7.47 10.10
CA GLY A 100 0.11 8.66 9.39
C GLY A 100 0.16 9.92 10.26
N PRO A 101 0.28 11.11 9.64
CA PRO A 101 0.41 12.37 10.37
C PRO A 101 -0.81 12.71 11.23
N GLY A 102 -1.99 12.15 10.92
CA GLY A 102 -3.19 12.32 11.74
C GLY A 102 -3.08 11.72 13.15
N ALA A 103 -2.14 10.79 13.38
CA ALA A 103 -1.88 10.23 14.70
C ALA A 103 -1.37 11.28 15.71
N VAL A 104 -0.89 12.44 15.24
CA VAL A 104 -0.46 13.55 16.11
C VAL A 104 -1.60 14.03 17.02
N LEU A 105 -2.85 14.01 16.53
CA LEU A 105 -4.05 14.36 17.30
C LEU A 105 -4.23 13.43 18.52
N GLY A 106 -3.86 12.16 18.36
CA GLY A 106 -3.93 11.16 19.41
C GLY A 106 -3.06 11.47 20.64
N ASN A 107 -2.05 12.35 20.52
CA ASN A 107 -1.18 12.67 21.65
C ASN A 107 -1.88 13.50 22.73
N THR A 108 -2.92 14.25 22.41
CA THR A 108 -3.49 15.26 23.32
C THR A 108 -4.99 15.13 23.56
N ILE A 109 -5.73 14.45 22.66
CA ILE A 109 -7.20 14.43 22.70
C ILE A 109 -7.80 13.73 23.93
N PHE A 110 -7.06 12.81 24.57
CA PHE A 110 -7.50 12.06 25.76
C PHE A 110 -6.66 12.37 27.01
N GLY A 111 -5.90 13.45 27.00
CA GLY A 111 -5.07 13.88 28.13
C GLY A 111 -3.77 14.53 27.67
N ASN A 112 -3.19 15.38 28.51
CA ASN A 112 -1.93 16.03 28.23
C ASN A 112 -0.78 15.00 28.27
N PRO A 113 0.04 14.86 27.21
CA PRO A 113 1.12 13.88 27.17
C PRO A 113 2.20 14.10 28.24
N THR A 114 2.30 15.30 28.81
CA THR A 114 3.29 15.64 29.85
C THR A 114 2.71 15.60 31.27
N ASP A 115 1.41 15.39 31.43
CA ASP A 115 0.75 15.37 32.74
C ASP A 115 -0.19 14.16 32.87
N ALA A 116 0.30 13.14 33.56
CA ALA A 116 -0.40 11.87 33.76
C ALA A 116 -1.71 12.00 34.56
N SER A 117 -1.89 13.06 35.34
CA SER A 117 -3.13 13.26 36.11
C SER A 117 -4.35 13.53 35.22
N THR A 118 -4.10 14.02 33.99
CA THR A 118 -5.13 14.36 33.00
C THR A 118 -5.50 13.19 32.07
N TRP A 119 -4.83 12.04 32.23
CA TRP A 119 -4.99 10.89 31.33
C TRP A 119 -6.32 10.19 31.56
N LEU A 120 -7.11 10.08 30.50
CA LEU A 120 -8.35 9.31 30.52
C LEU A 120 -8.03 7.82 30.75
N PHE A 121 -8.73 7.20 31.70
CA PHE A 121 -8.50 5.81 32.14
C PHE A 121 -7.09 5.52 32.66
N GLY A 122 -6.31 6.56 33.05
CA GLY A 122 -4.95 6.41 33.54
C GLY A 122 -3.96 5.91 32.48
N MET A 123 -4.32 5.97 31.19
CA MET A 123 -3.48 5.53 30.08
C MET A 123 -3.03 6.73 29.23
N PRO A 124 -1.81 6.72 28.67
CA PRO A 124 -1.36 7.82 27.83
C PRO A 124 -2.31 8.01 26.64
N SER A 125 -2.62 9.27 26.29
CA SER A 125 -3.61 9.59 25.26
C SER A 125 -3.39 8.85 23.93
N ILE A 126 -2.13 8.69 23.51
CA ILE A 126 -1.79 8.00 22.26
C ILE A 126 -2.18 6.52 22.27
N TRP A 127 -2.20 5.85 23.43
CA TRP A 127 -2.63 4.46 23.53
C TRP A 127 -4.12 4.31 23.29
N LEU A 128 -4.94 5.17 23.90
CA LEU A 128 -6.39 5.14 23.66
C LEU A 128 -6.68 5.40 22.19
N TRP A 129 -5.98 6.36 21.59
CA TRP A 129 -6.07 6.62 20.14
C TRP A 129 -5.77 5.36 19.32
N GLN A 130 -4.64 4.69 19.59
CA GLN A 130 -4.26 3.47 18.86
C GLN A 130 -5.28 2.35 19.04
N ILE A 131 -5.82 2.15 20.24
CA ILE A 131 -6.84 1.12 20.49
C ILE A 131 -8.10 1.37 19.65
N ILE A 132 -8.57 2.63 19.58
CA ILE A 132 -9.73 3.00 18.76
C ILE A 132 -9.44 2.71 17.28
N TRP A 133 -8.29 3.15 16.77
CA TRP A 133 -7.94 2.94 15.37
C TRP A 133 -7.64 1.49 15.02
N TRP A 134 -7.12 0.69 15.96
CA TRP A 134 -6.99 -0.76 15.78
C TRP A 134 -8.34 -1.44 15.68
N PHE A 135 -9.29 -1.09 16.56
CA PHE A 135 -10.65 -1.60 16.46
C PHE A 135 -11.29 -1.25 15.11
N LEU A 136 -11.19 0.01 14.69
CA LEU A 136 -11.61 0.44 13.34
C LEU A 136 -10.87 -0.31 12.22
N GLY A 137 -9.60 -0.64 12.45
CA GLY A 137 -8.78 -1.44 11.54
C GLY A 137 -9.32 -2.85 11.37
N VAL A 138 -9.73 -3.51 12.45
CA VAL A 138 -10.40 -4.83 12.39
C VAL A 138 -11.71 -4.72 11.60
N CYS A 139 -12.52 -3.69 11.84
CA CYS A 139 -13.75 -3.45 11.06
C CYS A 139 -13.46 -3.22 9.56
N MET A 140 -12.41 -2.45 9.24
CA MET A 140 -11.95 -2.24 7.87
C MET A 140 -11.51 -3.56 7.23
N MET A 141 -10.71 -4.37 7.93
CA MET A 141 -10.25 -5.67 7.41
C MET A 141 -11.43 -6.60 7.14
N TRP A 142 -12.40 -6.66 8.05
CA TRP A 142 -13.65 -7.39 7.82
C TRP A 142 -14.39 -6.90 6.58
N PHE A 143 -14.53 -5.57 6.42
CA PHE A 143 -15.19 -4.97 5.27
C PHE A 143 -14.49 -5.33 3.95
N LEU A 144 -13.16 -5.22 3.89
CA LEU A 144 -12.38 -5.55 2.70
C LEU A 144 -12.40 -7.05 2.38
N ALA A 145 -12.21 -7.90 3.40
CA ALA A 145 -12.15 -9.35 3.21
C ALA A 145 -13.50 -9.92 2.76
N TYR A 146 -14.58 -9.60 3.47
CA TYR A 146 -15.88 -10.25 3.28
C TYR A 146 -16.85 -9.43 2.45
N LYS A 147 -16.99 -8.12 2.72
CA LYS A 147 -17.94 -7.29 1.97
C LYS A 147 -17.44 -7.05 0.55
N MET A 148 -16.16 -6.71 0.41
CA MET A 148 -15.46 -6.52 -0.86
C MET A 148 -14.87 -7.80 -1.46
N LYS A 149 -15.13 -8.97 -0.85
CA LYS A 149 -14.71 -10.29 -1.36
C LYS A 149 -13.21 -10.40 -1.70
N MET A 150 -12.32 -9.58 -1.11
CA MET A 150 -10.88 -9.62 -1.41
C MET A 150 -10.16 -10.84 -0.81
N SER A 151 -10.82 -11.57 0.09
CA SER A 151 -10.34 -12.81 0.69
C SER A 151 -11.47 -13.85 0.77
N ALA A 152 -12.35 -13.86 -0.23
CA ALA A 152 -13.44 -14.82 -0.35
C ALA A 152 -13.16 -15.81 -1.49
N ILE A 153 -13.72 -17.01 -1.39
CA ILE A 153 -13.63 -18.02 -2.45
C ILE A 153 -14.46 -17.53 -3.65
N PRO A 154 -13.92 -17.60 -4.88
CA PRO A 154 -14.66 -17.37 -6.11
C PRO A 154 -15.96 -18.17 -6.19
N ASP A 155 -17.07 -17.53 -6.56
CA ASP A 155 -18.36 -18.23 -6.70
C ASP A 155 -18.39 -19.09 -7.99
N LYS A 156 -17.55 -18.76 -8.98
CA LYS A 156 -17.48 -19.48 -10.25
C LYS A 156 -16.43 -20.59 -10.18
N GLU A 157 -16.87 -21.83 -10.34
CA GLU A 157 -15.98 -22.99 -10.39
C GLU A 157 -15.01 -22.89 -11.58
N ILE A 158 -13.74 -23.13 -11.30
CA ILE A 158 -12.69 -23.19 -12.32
C ILE A 158 -12.76 -24.57 -12.96
N GLN A 159 -13.22 -24.63 -14.21
CA GLN A 159 -13.13 -25.86 -14.99
C GLN A 159 -11.70 -26.03 -15.51
N VAL A 160 -11.03 -27.09 -15.06
CA VAL A 160 -9.69 -27.41 -15.51
C VAL A 160 -9.80 -27.95 -16.94
N LEU A 161 -9.26 -27.21 -17.91
CA LEU A 161 -9.36 -27.57 -19.34
C LEU A 161 -8.46 -28.75 -19.73
N VAL A 162 -7.50 -29.13 -18.88
CA VAL A 162 -6.56 -30.25 -19.11
C VAL A 162 -6.28 -30.93 -17.77
N GLU A 163 -6.64 -32.22 -17.66
CA GLU A 163 -6.20 -33.05 -16.52
C GLU A 163 -4.66 -33.03 -16.45
N ASP A 164 -4.13 -32.89 -15.25
CA ASP A 164 -2.68 -32.84 -15.06
C ASP A 164 -2.05 -34.13 -15.61
N ILE A 165 -0.93 -34.03 -16.33
CA ILE A 165 -0.30 -35.18 -17.01
C ILE A 165 0.05 -36.30 -16.00
N GLY A 166 0.19 -35.95 -14.72
CA GLY A 166 0.37 -36.87 -13.61
C GLY A 166 -0.86 -37.71 -13.22
N ASP A 167 -2.07 -37.21 -13.48
CA ASP A 167 -3.33 -37.89 -13.14
C ASP A 167 -3.71 -38.94 -14.19
N VAL A 168 -3.35 -38.71 -15.46
CA VAL A 168 -3.56 -39.65 -16.58
C VAL A 168 -2.76 -40.95 -16.40
N ARG A 169 -1.66 -40.94 -15.64
CA ARG A 169 -0.82 -42.14 -15.39
C ARG A 169 -1.34 -43.05 -14.28
N LYS A 170 -2.36 -42.64 -13.53
CA LYS A 170 -2.93 -43.41 -12.41
C LYS A 170 -4.23 -44.16 -12.77
N ALA A 171 -4.75 -43.98 -13.99
CA ALA A 171 -5.94 -44.65 -14.49
C ALA A 171 -5.61 -45.94 -15.28
#